data_AF-A0A2C9ZTZ8-F1
#
_entry.id   AF-A0A2C9ZTZ8-F1
#
_cell.length_a   1.000
_cell.length_b   1.000
_cell.length_c   1.000
_cell.angle_alpha   90.00
_cell.angle_beta   90.00
_cell.angle_gamma   90.00
#
_symmetry.space_group_name_H-M   'P 1'
#
loop_
_entity.id
_entity.type
_entity.pdbx_description
1 polymer ?
#
loop_
_entity_poly.entity_id
_entity_poly.type
_entity_poly.pdbx_seq_one_letter_code
_entity_poly.pdbx_strand_id
1 'polypeptide(L)'
;MSTPRYSLEKHPKPKGTCPQCQQKKVFRYFQDADGNRLDEQYGICDRAAKCGYDHRPSGELFTATGAAADAPEPETLKPSAEEAEQLLAKTKDHTSNLHRYARSITIPDEHLERWAVATDRDRTVFLHLNGEQQLLNAKWFKYTSEGKRDKLSQVYSFAGTDEEKKKGAKYAFCFYGEHLLRHDDPTRPICVVESEKSAVFASFHYPHLD
;
A
#
# COMPACT_ATOMS: atom_id res chain seq x y z
N MET A 1 -19.49 6.45 13.71
CA MET A 1 -18.42 5.53 14.16
C MET A 1 -18.97 4.11 14.01
N SER A 2 -18.49 3.34 13.02
CA SER A 2 -18.97 1.97 12.82
C SER A 2 -18.10 1.04 13.66
N THR A 3 -18.65 0.54 14.76
CA THR A 3 -18.01 -0.47 15.61
C THR A 3 -17.84 -1.76 14.78
N PRO A 4 -16.66 -2.40 14.75
CA PRO A 4 -16.52 -3.69 14.08
C PRO A 4 -17.49 -4.68 14.73
N ARG A 5 -18.46 -5.18 13.95
CA ARG A 5 -19.59 -5.99 14.43
C ARG A 5 -19.17 -7.37 14.96
N TYR A 6 -17.93 -7.77 14.66
CA TYR A 6 -17.28 -8.97 15.18
C TYR A 6 -15.76 -8.77 15.15
N SER A 7 -15.04 -9.57 15.93
CA SER A 7 -13.57 -9.61 15.96
C SER A 7 -13.09 -11.04 16.04
N LEU A 8 -11.85 -11.31 15.63
CA LEU A 8 -11.24 -12.63 15.90
C LEU A 8 -10.96 -12.74 17.40
N GLU A 9 -11.27 -13.89 18.00
CA GLU A 9 -11.01 -14.11 19.42
C GLU A 9 -9.52 -13.90 19.75
N LYS A 10 -9.26 -13.25 20.89
CA LYS A 10 -7.90 -12.98 21.38
C LYS A 10 -7.49 -13.99 22.44
N HIS A 11 -6.18 -14.19 22.60
CA HIS A 11 -5.61 -14.95 23.72
C HIS A 11 -6.12 -14.38 25.06
N PRO A 12 -6.49 -15.20 26.07
CA PRO A 12 -6.12 -16.60 26.30
C PRO A 12 -7.15 -17.69 25.93
N LYS A 13 -8.19 -17.40 25.12
CA LYS A 13 -9.21 -18.41 24.80
C LYS A 13 -8.61 -19.64 24.09
N PRO A 14 -9.03 -20.88 24.43
CA PRO A 14 -8.49 -22.10 23.84
C PRO A 14 -8.94 -22.26 22.39
N LYS A 15 -8.00 -22.57 21.49
CA LYS A 15 -8.29 -22.82 20.07
C LYS A 15 -9.20 -24.05 19.92
N GLY A 16 -10.11 -23.97 18.96
CA GLY A 16 -11.04 -25.05 18.61
C GLY A 16 -10.51 -26.05 17.59
N THR A 17 -11.43 -26.89 17.14
CA THR A 17 -11.22 -27.84 16.04
C THR A 17 -11.63 -27.18 14.73
N CYS A 18 -10.79 -27.26 13.69
CA CYS A 18 -11.14 -26.70 12.39
C CYS A 18 -12.20 -27.58 11.71
N PRO A 19 -13.32 -27.02 11.22
CA PRO A 19 -14.36 -27.81 10.57
C PRO A 19 -13.91 -28.43 9.23
N GLN A 20 -12.95 -27.80 8.53
CA GLN A 20 -12.44 -28.32 7.25
C GLN A 20 -11.40 -29.44 7.42
N CYS A 21 -10.39 -29.26 8.27
CA CYS A 21 -9.30 -30.26 8.42
C CYS A 21 -9.41 -31.14 9.67
N GLN A 22 -10.40 -30.89 10.53
CA GLN A 22 -10.70 -31.63 11.78
C GLN A 22 -9.55 -31.68 12.80
N GLN A 23 -8.54 -30.85 12.61
CA GLN A 23 -7.41 -30.76 13.54
C GLN A 23 -7.84 -29.97 14.76
N LYS A 24 -7.51 -30.51 15.94
CA LYS A 24 -7.80 -29.89 17.24
C LYS A 24 -6.80 -28.77 17.53
N LYS A 25 -7.22 -27.75 18.27
CA LYS A 25 -6.40 -26.63 18.76
C LYS A 25 -5.72 -25.78 17.66
N VAL A 26 -6.29 -25.72 16.46
CA VAL A 26 -5.76 -24.91 15.34
C VAL A 26 -6.76 -23.89 14.80
N PHE A 27 -7.96 -23.80 15.37
CA PHE A 27 -9.04 -22.95 14.85
C PHE A 27 -9.36 -21.80 15.80
N ARG A 28 -9.39 -20.58 15.26
CA ARG A 28 -9.71 -19.33 15.97
C ARG A 28 -11.08 -18.83 15.54
N TYR A 29 -12.00 -18.75 16.49
CA TYR A 29 -13.37 -18.32 16.23
C TYR A 29 -13.50 -16.81 16.11
N PHE A 30 -14.46 -16.36 15.30
CA PHE A 30 -14.96 -15.00 15.40
C PHE A 30 -15.86 -14.86 16.63
N GLN A 31 -15.86 -13.68 17.24
CA GLN A 31 -16.67 -13.32 18.39
C GLN A 31 -17.43 -12.01 18.14
N ASP A 32 -18.60 -11.87 18.76
CA ASP A 32 -19.40 -10.64 18.74
C ASP A 32 -18.78 -9.53 19.63
N ALA A 33 -19.49 -8.40 19.76
CA ALA A 33 -19.06 -7.28 20.59
C ALA A 33 -19.01 -7.62 22.10
N ASP A 34 -19.82 -8.57 22.53
CA ASP A 34 -19.90 -9.06 23.93
C ASP A 34 -18.85 -10.15 24.22
N GLY A 35 -18.10 -10.58 23.20
CA GLY A 35 -17.06 -11.59 23.28
C GLY A 35 -17.59 -13.03 23.23
N ASN A 36 -18.84 -13.26 22.84
CA ASN A 36 -19.36 -14.60 22.60
C ASN A 36 -18.90 -15.10 21.24
N ARG A 37 -18.53 -16.39 21.16
CA ARG A 37 -18.16 -17.00 19.88
C ARG A 37 -19.39 -17.06 18.99
N LEU A 38 -19.18 -16.73 17.72
CA LEU A 38 -20.15 -17.04 16.68
C LEU A 38 -20.22 -18.56 16.45
N ASP A 39 -21.09 -18.98 15.54
CA ASP A 39 -21.26 -20.38 15.15
C ASP A 39 -19.92 -21.06 14.81
N GLU A 40 -19.83 -22.37 15.06
CA GLU A 40 -18.59 -23.14 14.96
C GLU A 40 -17.96 -23.15 13.56
N GLN A 41 -18.74 -22.82 12.53
CA GLN A 41 -18.22 -22.66 11.17
C GLN A 41 -17.38 -21.39 10.98
N TYR A 42 -17.58 -20.34 11.79
CA TYR A 42 -16.98 -19.02 11.58
C TYR A 42 -15.65 -18.86 12.33
N GLY A 43 -14.56 -18.79 11.58
CA GLY A 43 -13.22 -18.63 12.11
C GLY A 43 -12.13 -18.89 11.10
N ILE A 44 -10.88 -18.87 11.59
CA ILE A 44 -9.67 -19.01 10.79
C ILE A 44 -8.84 -20.18 11.32
N CYS A 45 -8.36 -21.03 10.41
CA CYS A 45 -7.42 -22.10 10.72
C CYS A 45 -5.98 -21.62 10.63
N ASP A 46 -5.19 -21.85 11.67
CA ASP A 46 -3.77 -21.47 11.70
C ASP A 46 -2.91 -22.24 10.69
N ARG A 47 -3.40 -23.39 10.20
CA ARG A 47 -2.73 -24.19 9.18
C ARG A 47 -2.95 -23.58 7.78
N ALA A 48 -2.68 -22.29 7.60
CA ALA A 48 -2.94 -21.56 6.35
C ALA A 48 -2.35 -22.27 5.12
N ALA A 49 -1.08 -22.70 5.20
CA ALA A 49 -0.41 -23.38 4.08
C ALA A 49 -0.93 -24.80 3.77
N LYS A 50 -1.60 -25.47 4.72
CA LYS A 50 -2.10 -26.86 4.53
C LYS A 50 -3.62 -26.99 4.42
N CYS A 51 -4.37 -26.06 5.01
CA CYS A 51 -5.83 -26.10 5.06
C CYS A 51 -6.44 -24.82 4.48
N GLY A 52 -5.90 -23.65 4.84
CA GLY A 52 -6.36 -22.37 4.31
C GLY A 52 -7.80 -21.96 4.70
N TYR A 53 -8.45 -22.68 5.61
CA TYR A 53 -9.83 -22.38 6.00
C TYR A 53 -9.92 -21.01 6.70
N ASP A 54 -10.61 -20.07 6.05
CA ASP A 54 -10.94 -18.73 6.53
C ASP A 54 -12.40 -18.47 6.19
N HIS A 55 -13.29 -18.84 7.12
CA HIS A 55 -14.72 -18.66 6.94
C HIS A 55 -15.17 -17.50 7.82
N ARG A 56 -15.25 -16.33 7.20
CA ARG A 56 -15.76 -15.11 7.83
C ARG A 56 -17.27 -15.05 7.66
N PRO A 57 -18.01 -14.55 8.65
CA PRO A 57 -19.45 -14.31 8.48
C PRO A 57 -19.70 -13.45 7.23
N SER A 58 -20.35 -14.03 6.21
CA SER A 58 -20.84 -13.35 5.00
C SER A 58 -22.37 -13.46 4.92
N GLY A 59 -23.00 -12.52 4.22
CA GLY A 59 -24.42 -12.20 4.34
C GLY A 59 -25.43 -13.31 4.03
N GLU A 60 -26.38 -13.47 4.96
CA GLU A 60 -27.84 -13.64 4.78
C GLU A 60 -28.57 -13.42 6.12
N LEU A 61 -27.84 -13.48 7.25
CA LEU A 61 -28.21 -12.83 8.53
C LEU A 61 -28.16 -11.28 8.49
N PHE A 62 -27.94 -10.70 7.30
CA PHE A 62 -27.70 -9.28 7.06
C PHE A 62 -28.35 -8.76 5.76
N THR A 63 -29.54 -9.24 5.38
CA THR A 63 -30.39 -8.44 4.49
C THR A 63 -30.97 -7.30 5.30
N ALA A 64 -30.21 -6.22 5.47
CA ALA A 64 -30.83 -4.93 5.68
C ALA A 64 -31.67 -4.67 4.43
N THR A 65 -33.00 -4.70 4.56
CA THR A 65 -33.89 -3.89 3.72
C THR A 65 -33.59 -2.44 4.05
N GLY A 66 -32.50 -1.98 3.49
CA GLY A 66 -31.90 -0.69 3.65
C GLY A 66 -30.72 -0.76 2.72
N ALA A 67 -30.93 -0.28 1.49
CA ALA A 67 -29.81 0.02 0.61
C ALA A 67 -28.73 0.64 1.49
N ALA A 68 -27.51 0.07 1.46
CA ALA A 68 -26.38 0.84 1.91
C ALA A 68 -26.51 2.16 1.15
N ALA A 69 -26.90 3.24 1.84
CA ALA A 69 -26.84 4.54 1.23
C ALA A 69 -25.38 4.61 0.77
N ASP A 70 -25.18 4.65 -0.54
CA ASP A 70 -23.85 4.75 -1.14
C ASP A 70 -23.15 5.85 -0.37
N ALA A 71 -22.21 5.46 0.50
CA ALA A 71 -21.36 6.44 1.12
C ALA A 71 -20.71 7.14 -0.07
N PRO A 72 -20.89 8.46 -0.24
CA PRO A 72 -20.44 9.13 -1.44
C PRO A 72 -18.99 8.76 -1.67
N GLU A 73 -18.71 8.18 -2.84
CA GLU A 73 -17.37 7.73 -3.18
C GLU A 73 -16.44 8.95 -2.99
N PRO A 74 -15.37 8.84 -2.18
CA PRO A 74 -14.57 9.99 -1.83
C PRO A 74 -14.02 10.62 -3.10
N GLU A 75 -14.23 11.91 -3.26
CA GLU A 75 -13.77 12.65 -4.43
C GLU A 75 -12.26 12.47 -4.56
N THR A 76 -11.82 11.97 -5.72
CA THR A 76 -10.41 11.65 -5.92
C THR A 76 -9.70 12.86 -6.53
N LEU A 77 -8.80 13.47 -5.76
CA LEU A 77 -8.01 14.61 -6.21
C LEU A 77 -6.84 14.16 -7.08
N LYS A 78 -6.43 15.01 -8.01
CA LYS A 78 -5.15 14.92 -8.71
C LYS A 78 -4.41 16.25 -8.54
N PRO A 79 -3.07 16.26 -8.53
CA PRO A 79 -2.30 17.50 -8.60
C PRO A 79 -2.69 18.31 -9.85
N SER A 80 -2.59 19.63 -9.78
CA SER A 80 -2.77 20.45 -10.98
C SER A 80 -1.67 20.14 -12.01
N ALA A 81 -1.94 20.42 -13.29
CA ALA A 81 -0.97 20.18 -14.36
C ALA A 81 0.36 20.92 -14.11
N GLU A 82 0.28 22.15 -13.59
CA GLU A 82 1.45 22.97 -13.26
C GLU A 82 2.28 22.36 -12.11
N GLU A 83 1.63 21.93 -11.01
CA GLU A 83 2.32 21.26 -9.91
C GLU A 83 2.97 19.95 -10.35
N ALA A 84 2.29 19.20 -11.22
CA ALA A 84 2.82 17.96 -11.78
C ALA A 84 4.07 18.22 -12.64
N GLU A 85 4.03 19.20 -13.53
CA GLU A 85 5.17 19.58 -14.36
C GLU A 85 6.36 20.06 -13.51
N GLN A 86 6.10 20.90 -12.50
CA GLN A 86 7.15 21.38 -11.59
C GLN A 86 7.81 20.23 -10.80
N LEU A 87 7.05 19.25 -10.33
CA LEU A 87 7.61 18.09 -9.63
C LEU A 87 8.35 17.14 -10.57
N LEU A 88 7.83 16.92 -11.77
CA LEU A 88 8.50 16.12 -12.79
C LEU A 88 9.83 16.74 -13.19
N ALA A 89 9.91 18.07 -13.33
CA ALA A 89 11.17 18.75 -13.60
C ALA A 89 12.24 18.52 -12.51
N LYS A 90 11.82 18.32 -11.25
CA LYS A 90 12.72 17.99 -10.13
C LYS A 90 13.31 16.59 -10.18
N THR A 91 12.86 15.71 -11.08
CA THR A 91 13.51 14.41 -11.31
C THR A 91 14.93 14.57 -11.85
N LYS A 92 15.23 15.71 -12.50
CA LYS A 92 16.57 16.09 -12.96
C LYS A 92 17.51 16.55 -11.85
N ASP A 93 16.99 16.78 -10.65
CA ASP A 93 17.79 17.14 -9.48
C ASP A 93 18.17 15.86 -8.71
N HIS A 94 19.45 15.47 -8.84
CA HIS A 94 19.99 14.27 -8.20
C HIS A 94 20.79 14.58 -6.93
N THR A 95 20.38 15.60 -6.17
CA THR A 95 21.12 16.05 -4.96
C THR A 95 20.64 15.44 -3.66
N SER A 96 19.50 14.73 -3.60
CA SER A 96 19.04 14.10 -2.35
C SER A 96 20.03 13.05 -1.83
N ASN A 97 19.95 12.75 -0.52
CA ASN A 97 20.80 11.72 0.09
C ASN A 97 20.59 10.33 -0.53
N LEU A 98 19.37 10.01 -1.01
CA LEU A 98 19.14 8.73 -1.69
C LEU A 98 19.85 8.70 -3.05
N HIS A 99 19.85 9.78 -3.83
CA HIS A 99 20.61 9.85 -5.08
C HIS A 99 22.11 9.69 -4.85
N ARG A 100 22.66 10.41 -3.87
CA ARG A 100 24.09 10.27 -3.49
C ARG A 100 24.43 8.85 -3.07
N TYR A 101 23.58 8.22 -2.27
CA TYR A 101 23.75 6.84 -1.84
C TYR A 101 23.65 5.86 -3.02
N ALA A 102 22.65 6.02 -3.89
CA ALA A 102 22.44 5.18 -5.07
C ALA A 102 23.68 5.20 -5.99
N ARG A 103 24.24 6.39 -6.26
CA ARG A 103 25.51 6.53 -6.98
C ARG A 103 26.67 5.82 -6.29
N SER A 104 26.74 5.88 -4.96
CA SER A 104 27.80 5.20 -4.18
C SER A 104 27.75 3.67 -4.31
N ILE A 105 26.58 3.11 -4.64
CA ILE A 105 26.37 1.68 -4.88
C ILE A 105 26.14 1.37 -6.37
N THR A 106 26.65 2.22 -7.27
CA THR A 106 26.66 2.06 -8.74
C THR A 106 25.33 2.23 -9.47
N ILE A 107 24.24 2.60 -8.80
CA ILE A 107 22.97 2.89 -9.49
C ILE A 107 23.09 4.29 -10.13
N PRO A 108 22.96 4.42 -11.46
CA PRO A 108 23.10 5.69 -12.15
C PRO A 108 21.86 6.56 -11.94
N ASP A 109 22.04 7.88 -12.02
CA ASP A 109 20.95 8.83 -11.85
C ASP A 109 19.83 8.63 -12.89
N GLU A 110 20.18 8.23 -14.12
CA GLU A 110 19.21 7.91 -15.19
C GLU A 110 18.21 6.82 -14.77
N HIS A 111 18.65 5.84 -13.97
CA HIS A 111 17.77 4.80 -13.45
C HIS A 111 16.77 5.38 -12.44
N LEU A 112 17.22 6.28 -11.56
CA LEU A 112 16.36 6.97 -10.59
C LEU A 112 15.38 7.90 -11.30
N GLU A 113 15.83 8.59 -12.34
CA GLU A 113 15.02 9.48 -13.17
C GLU A 113 13.92 8.70 -13.90
N ARG A 114 14.24 7.56 -14.52
CA ARG A 114 13.26 6.64 -15.15
C ARG A 114 12.18 6.21 -14.15
N TRP A 115 12.57 5.96 -12.90
CA TRP A 115 11.65 5.62 -11.81
C TRP A 115 10.93 6.84 -11.20
N ALA A 116 11.07 8.03 -11.77
CA ALA A 116 10.47 9.27 -11.28
C ALA A 116 10.82 9.57 -9.81
N VAL A 117 12.06 9.30 -9.43
CA VAL A 117 12.63 9.75 -8.15
C VAL A 117 13.10 11.19 -8.34
N ALA A 118 12.67 12.09 -7.46
CA ALA A 118 13.02 13.50 -7.50
C ALA A 118 13.69 13.97 -6.20
N THR A 119 14.30 15.14 -6.25
CA THR A 119 14.77 15.86 -5.07
C THR A 119 13.89 17.08 -4.82
N ASP A 120 13.46 17.26 -3.57
CA ASP A 120 12.79 18.49 -3.14
C ASP A 120 13.38 18.92 -1.80
N ARG A 121 14.14 20.02 -1.82
CA ARG A 121 14.92 20.52 -0.68
C ARG A 121 15.89 19.44 -0.19
N ASP A 122 15.76 18.98 1.06
CA ASP A 122 16.60 17.96 1.67
C ASP A 122 15.99 16.54 1.58
N ARG A 123 14.92 16.36 0.81
CA ARG A 123 14.13 15.12 0.75
C ARG A 123 14.19 14.45 -0.61
N THR A 124 14.02 13.13 -0.58
CA THR A 124 13.74 12.33 -1.77
C THR A 124 12.24 12.24 -1.96
N VAL A 125 11.77 12.43 -3.18
CA VAL A 125 10.36 12.37 -3.54
C VAL A 125 10.16 11.21 -4.51
N PHE A 126 9.24 10.32 -4.18
CA PHE A 126 8.79 9.28 -5.11
C PHE A 126 7.49 9.73 -5.75
N LEU A 127 7.53 9.99 -7.06
CA LEU A 127 6.37 10.41 -7.83
C LEU A 127 5.59 9.18 -8.29
N HIS A 128 4.29 9.12 -7.97
CA HIS A 128 3.39 8.04 -8.35
C HIS A 128 2.69 8.40 -9.66
N LEU A 129 3.21 7.85 -10.75
CA LEU A 129 2.68 8.01 -12.11
C LEU A 129 1.84 6.78 -12.48
N ASN A 130 0.69 6.97 -13.13
CA ASN A 130 -0.12 5.87 -13.66
C ASN A 130 0.40 5.37 -15.03
N GLY A 131 -0.25 4.36 -15.59
CA GLY A 131 0.08 3.86 -16.94
C GLY A 131 -0.01 4.90 -18.08
N GLU A 132 -0.72 6.01 -17.87
CA GLU A 132 -0.80 7.15 -18.80
C GLU A 132 0.26 8.23 -18.53
N GLN A 133 1.23 7.95 -17.63
CA GLN A 133 2.27 8.89 -17.17
C GLN A 133 1.72 10.14 -16.47
N GLN A 134 0.50 10.10 -15.94
CA GLN A 134 -0.08 11.19 -15.15
C GLN A 134 0.37 11.08 -13.69
N LEU A 135 0.81 12.20 -13.10
CA LEU A 135 1.07 12.30 -11.67
C LEU A 135 -0.22 12.22 -10.87
N LEU A 136 -0.37 11.17 -10.07
CA LEU A 136 -1.51 10.98 -9.18
C LEU A 136 -1.16 11.34 -7.75
N ASN A 137 0.06 11.01 -7.32
CA ASN A 137 0.52 11.30 -5.97
C ASN A 137 2.05 11.46 -5.89
N ALA A 138 2.54 11.83 -4.73
CA ALA A 138 3.97 11.87 -4.43
C ALA A 138 4.20 11.62 -2.94
N LYS A 139 5.35 11.05 -2.58
CA LYS A 139 5.73 10.83 -1.18
C LYS A 139 7.15 11.33 -0.90
N TRP A 140 7.27 12.13 0.15
CA TRP A 140 8.52 12.75 0.57
C TRP A 140 9.14 12.01 1.75
N PHE A 141 10.36 11.52 1.55
CA PHE A 141 11.15 10.81 2.55
C PHE A 141 12.47 11.52 2.79
N LYS A 142 12.90 11.57 4.05
CA LYS A 142 14.27 11.93 4.39
C LYS A 142 15.10 10.66 4.56
N TYR A 143 16.26 10.65 3.92
CA TYR A 143 17.25 9.57 4.01
C TYR A 143 18.53 10.10 4.64
N THR A 144 19.24 9.25 5.37
CA THR A 144 20.61 9.51 5.82
C THR A 144 21.57 9.33 4.64
N SER A 145 22.82 9.78 4.81
CA SER A 145 23.89 9.57 3.81
C SER A 145 24.18 8.09 3.53
N GLU A 146 23.83 7.18 4.46
CA GLU A 146 23.95 5.73 4.33
C GLU A 146 22.78 5.08 3.57
N GLY A 147 21.85 5.86 3.03
CA GLY A 147 20.66 5.34 2.34
C GLY A 147 19.58 4.75 3.25
N LYS A 148 19.71 4.92 4.57
CA LYS A 148 18.68 4.51 5.54
C LYS A 148 17.64 5.61 5.69
N ARG A 149 16.37 5.23 5.86
CA ARG A 149 15.31 6.21 6.13
C ARG A 149 15.51 6.81 7.51
N ASP A 150 15.47 8.14 7.59
CA ASP A 150 15.37 8.85 8.86
C ASP A 150 13.94 8.71 9.41
N LYS A 151 13.79 7.81 10.40
CA LYS A 151 12.49 7.49 11.01
C LYS A 151 11.96 8.58 11.92
N LEU A 152 12.79 9.53 12.34
CA LEU A 152 12.36 10.67 13.17
C LEU A 152 11.70 11.75 12.30
N SER A 153 12.06 11.81 11.02
CA SER A 153 11.41 12.68 10.06
C SER A 153 10.01 12.18 9.69
N GLN A 154 9.02 13.06 9.75
CA GLN A 154 7.67 12.76 9.25
C GLN A 154 7.72 12.57 7.74
N VAL A 155 7.11 11.48 7.27
CA VAL A 155 6.80 11.29 5.85
C VAL A 155 5.48 11.96 5.56
N TYR A 156 5.40 12.63 4.43
CA TYR A 156 4.16 13.22 3.96
C TYR A 156 3.97 12.89 2.48
N SER A 157 2.71 12.90 2.07
CA SER A 157 2.27 12.84 0.68
C SER A 157 1.54 14.13 0.34
N PHE A 158 0.99 14.23 -0.87
CA PHE A 158 0.00 15.26 -1.13
C PHE A 158 -1.13 15.19 -0.09
N ALA A 159 -1.47 16.36 0.42
CA ALA A 159 -2.60 16.57 1.31
C ALA A 159 -3.44 17.70 0.70
N GLY A 160 -4.76 17.63 0.86
CA GLY A 160 -5.61 18.76 0.52
C GLY A 160 -5.18 19.99 1.31
N THR A 161 -4.96 21.11 0.61
CA THR A 161 -4.65 22.42 1.21
C THR A 161 -5.84 23.03 1.93
N ASP A 162 -7.03 22.51 1.68
CA ASP A 162 -8.31 22.97 2.19
C ASP A 162 -8.80 22.08 3.34
N GLU A 163 -8.88 22.65 4.54
CA GLU A 163 -9.32 21.98 5.78
C GLU A 163 -10.75 21.41 5.66
N GLU A 164 -11.61 21.99 4.81
CA GLU A 164 -12.96 21.47 4.57
C GLU A 164 -12.94 20.22 3.66
N LYS A 165 -12.08 20.21 2.63
CA LYS A 165 -11.92 19.07 1.71
C LYS A 165 -11.23 17.87 2.34
N LYS A 166 -10.45 18.05 3.42
CA LYS A 166 -9.82 16.95 4.19
C LYS A 166 -10.83 15.91 4.69
N LYS A 167 -12.11 16.25 4.83
CA LYS A 167 -13.15 15.34 5.33
C LYS A 167 -13.74 14.40 4.28
N GLY A 168 -13.52 14.64 2.98
CA GLY A 168 -14.15 13.85 1.91
C GLY A 168 -13.29 13.55 0.69
N ALA A 169 -12.23 14.32 0.44
CA ALA A 169 -11.41 14.18 -0.76
C ALA A 169 -10.02 13.61 -0.46
N LYS A 170 -9.55 12.67 -1.27
CA LYS A 170 -8.21 12.06 -1.16
C LYS A 170 -7.52 12.12 -2.51
N TYR A 171 -6.23 12.36 -2.52
CA TYR A 171 -5.47 12.24 -3.77
C TYR A 171 -5.49 10.80 -4.27
N ALA A 172 -5.61 10.64 -5.59
CA ALA A 172 -5.48 9.37 -6.28
C ALA A 172 -4.17 8.68 -5.92
N PHE A 173 -4.15 7.35 -5.98
CA PHE A 173 -2.94 6.56 -5.81
C PHE A 173 -2.89 5.46 -6.87
N CYS A 174 -1.68 5.22 -7.38
CA CYS A 174 -1.31 4.06 -8.17
C CYS A 174 -0.13 3.33 -7.49
N PHE A 175 0.19 2.12 -7.98
CA PHE A 175 1.43 1.48 -7.57
C PHE A 175 2.62 2.34 -8.01
N TYR A 176 3.64 2.44 -7.15
CA TYR A 176 4.87 3.12 -7.55
C TYR A 176 5.61 2.29 -8.60
N GLY A 177 5.92 2.91 -9.74
CA GLY A 177 6.47 2.22 -10.92
C GLY A 177 5.42 1.67 -11.89
N GLU A 178 4.13 1.92 -11.67
CA GLU A 178 3.07 1.48 -12.59
C GLU A 178 3.28 1.99 -14.02
N HIS A 179 3.76 3.23 -14.17
CA HIS A 179 4.10 3.84 -15.47
C HIS A 179 5.22 3.12 -16.24
N LEU A 180 5.95 2.20 -15.59
CA LEU A 180 7.01 1.40 -16.21
C LEU A 180 6.52 0.01 -16.63
N LEU A 181 5.31 -0.39 -16.24
CA LEU A 181 4.77 -1.70 -16.58
C LEU A 181 4.54 -1.80 -18.08
N ARG A 182 5.09 -2.87 -18.66
CA ARG A 182 4.86 -3.23 -20.05
C ARG A 182 3.71 -4.21 -20.14
N HIS A 183 2.70 -3.87 -20.95
CA HIS A 183 1.51 -4.69 -21.15
C HIS A 183 1.55 -5.55 -22.42
N ASP A 184 2.69 -5.58 -23.11
CA ASP A 184 2.87 -6.29 -24.38
C ASP A 184 3.08 -7.81 -24.22
N ASP A 185 3.50 -8.26 -23.04
CA ASP A 185 3.65 -9.68 -22.70
C ASP A 185 2.90 -10.03 -21.39
N PRO A 186 1.75 -10.71 -21.45
CA PRO A 186 0.98 -11.09 -20.27
C PRO A 186 1.63 -12.19 -19.42
N THR A 187 2.71 -12.83 -19.91
CA THR A 187 3.45 -13.87 -19.16
C THR A 187 4.59 -13.29 -18.34
N ARG A 188 4.92 -12.02 -18.57
CA ARG A 188 5.99 -11.33 -17.85
C ARG A 188 5.65 -11.23 -16.36
N PRO A 189 6.54 -11.67 -15.45
CA PRO A 189 6.27 -11.58 -14.02
C PRO A 189 6.23 -10.12 -13.56
N ILE A 190 5.27 -9.80 -12.69
CA ILE A 190 5.20 -8.51 -11.99
C ILE A 190 5.68 -8.71 -10.56
N CYS A 191 6.75 -8.01 -10.18
CA CYS A 191 7.30 -8.06 -8.83
C CYS A 191 6.69 -6.96 -7.96
N VAL A 192 6.06 -7.36 -6.85
CA VAL A 192 5.53 -6.43 -5.84
C VAL A 192 6.44 -6.42 -4.62
N VAL A 193 6.79 -5.23 -4.15
CA VAL A 193 7.70 -5.03 -3.00
C VAL A 193 7.09 -4.09 -1.96
N GLU A 194 7.67 -4.08 -0.77
CA GLU A 194 7.15 -3.34 0.39
C GLU A 194 7.28 -1.82 0.30
N SER A 195 8.20 -1.28 -0.52
CA SER A 195 8.50 0.15 -0.54
C SER A 195 9.01 0.64 -1.88
N GLU A 196 8.87 1.94 -2.11
CA GLU A 196 9.31 2.64 -3.32
C GLU A 196 10.82 2.47 -3.52
N LYS A 197 11.61 2.67 -2.46
CA LYS A 197 13.07 2.46 -2.51
C LYS A 197 13.44 1.03 -2.92
N SER A 198 12.74 0.04 -2.37
CA SER A 198 12.98 -1.37 -2.72
C SER A 198 12.66 -1.64 -4.18
N ALA A 199 11.64 -0.99 -4.75
CA ALA A 199 11.27 -1.17 -6.15
C ALA A 199 12.37 -0.65 -7.09
N VAL A 200 12.83 0.60 -6.87
CA VAL A 200 13.91 1.21 -7.68
C VAL A 200 15.20 0.38 -7.59
N PHE A 201 15.57 -0.07 -6.40
CA PHE A 201 16.87 -0.73 -6.21
C PHE A 201 16.82 -2.18 -6.72
N ALA A 202 15.70 -2.87 -6.52
CA ALA A 202 15.53 -4.22 -7.02
C ALA A 202 15.52 -4.25 -8.55
N SER A 203 14.86 -3.32 -9.22
CA SER A 203 14.85 -3.29 -10.69
C SER A 203 16.25 -3.11 -11.29
N PHE A 204 17.12 -2.34 -10.64
CA PHE A 204 18.51 -2.21 -11.07
C PHE A 204 19.33 -3.50 -10.86
N HIS A 205 19.19 -4.13 -9.69
CA HIS A 205 19.98 -5.32 -9.36
C HIS A 205 19.45 -6.62 -9.98
N TYR A 206 18.18 -6.66 -10.37
CA TYR A 206 17.52 -7.80 -11.01
C TYR A 206 16.91 -7.40 -12.37
N PRO A 207 17.73 -6.92 -13.34
CA PRO A 207 17.22 -6.37 -14.60
C PRO A 207 16.57 -7.40 -15.51
N HIS A 208 16.76 -8.70 -15.23
CA HIS A 208 16.04 -9.77 -15.94
C HIS A 208 14.55 -9.86 -15.53
N LEU A 209 14.16 -9.17 -14.46
CA LEU A 209 12.77 -9.02 -14.02
C LEU A 209 12.18 -7.64 -14.41
N ASP A 210 13.02 -6.63 -14.71
CA ASP A 210 12.64 -5.25 -15.07
C ASP A 210 12.25 -5.04 -16.53
#